data_AF-A0A534KC94-F1
#
_entry.id   AF-A0A534KC94-F1
#
_cell.length_a   1.000
_cell.length_b   1.000
_cell.length_c   1.000
_cell.angle_alpha   90.00
_cell.angle_beta   90.00
_cell.angle_gamma   90.00
#
_symmetry.space_group_name_H-M   'P 1'
#
loop_
_entity.id
_entity.type
_entity.pdbx_description
1 polymer ?
#
loop_
_entity_poly.entity_id
_entity_poly.type
_entity_poly.pdbx_seq_one_letter_code
_entity_poly.pdbx_strand_id
1 'polypeptide(L)'
;MIPPNAAPPKTIVISYPGAEEKVRKQYVYQTYLSLQEHDRIGLVPGNRLVVKFKDEVVGEGQAILVEKTNLERLSLYDAMSAGFENQDAQKKYVLQTVLAGGKKPEKAEFWKVLFRWL
;
A
#
# COMPACT_ATOMS: atom_id res chain seq x y z
N MET A 1 25.06 9.05 -8.58
CA MET A 1 24.51 10.17 -9.38
C MET A 1 23.07 9.84 -9.71
N ILE A 2 22.10 10.64 -9.26
CA ILE A 2 20.70 10.51 -9.66
C ILE A 2 20.59 11.16 -11.06
N PRO A 3 20.07 10.48 -12.08
CA PRO A 3 19.86 11.09 -13.39
C PRO A 3 19.01 12.37 -13.23
N PRO A 4 19.33 13.47 -13.91
CA PRO A 4 18.61 14.75 -13.75
C PRO A 4 17.10 14.69 -14.04
N ASN A 5 16.61 13.59 -14.64
CA ASN A 5 15.18 13.33 -14.92
C ASN A 5 14.53 12.29 -13.98
N ALA A 6 15.20 11.82 -12.92
CA ALA A 6 14.56 10.89 -12.01
C ALA A 6 13.49 11.62 -11.19
N ALA A 7 12.21 11.24 -11.39
CA ALA A 7 11.12 11.75 -10.59
C ALA A 7 11.38 11.54 -9.09
N PRO A 8 11.02 12.51 -8.23
CA PRO A 8 11.21 12.37 -6.80
C PRO A 8 10.47 11.12 -6.27
N PRO A 9 10.99 10.45 -5.24
CA PRO A 9 10.29 9.31 -4.63
C PRO A 9 8.87 9.69 -4.20
N LYS A 10 7.92 8.79 -4.43
CA LYS A 10 6.54 8.93 -3.96
C LYS A 10 6.44 8.43 -2.52
N THR A 11 5.58 9.02 -1.71
CA THR A 11 5.41 8.58 -0.31
C THR A 11 4.24 7.63 -0.19
N ILE A 12 4.46 6.49 0.45
CA ILE A 12 3.39 5.59 0.92
C ILE A 12 3.41 5.55 2.45
N VAL A 13 2.24 5.58 3.06
CA VAL A 13 2.07 5.56 4.51
C VAL A 13 1.32 4.30 4.92
N ILE A 14 1.90 3.55 5.85
CA ILE A 14 1.35 2.32 6.38
C ILE A 14 1.02 2.57 7.86
N SER A 15 -0.23 2.36 8.27
CA SER A 15 -0.70 2.73 9.61
C SER A 15 -1.24 1.56 10.44
N TYR A 16 -1.37 0.36 9.87
CA TYR A 16 -1.88 -0.81 10.57
C TYR A 16 -0.83 -1.45 11.50
N PRO A 17 -1.13 -1.72 12.79
CA PRO A 17 -0.13 -2.24 13.74
C PRO A 17 0.56 -3.54 13.33
N GLY A 18 -0.15 -4.52 12.75
CA GLY A 18 0.44 -5.80 12.33
C GLY A 18 1.45 -5.68 11.18
N ALA A 19 1.53 -4.51 10.55
CA ALA A 19 2.51 -4.21 9.51
C ALA A 19 3.91 -3.94 10.06
N GLU A 20 4.02 -3.43 11.29
CA GLU A 20 5.24 -2.78 11.77
C GLU A 20 6.46 -3.69 11.68
N GLU A 21 6.37 -4.90 12.22
CA GLU A 21 7.48 -5.86 12.23
C GLU A 21 7.92 -6.24 10.80
N LYS A 22 6.96 -6.51 9.91
CA LYS A 22 7.26 -6.91 8.52
C LYS A 22 7.87 -5.78 7.71
N VAL A 23 7.34 -4.57 7.86
CA VAL A 23 7.85 -3.37 7.20
C VAL A 23 9.27 -3.10 7.68
N ARG A 24 9.53 -3.15 9.00
CA ARG A 24 10.89 -2.93 9.54
C ARG A 24 11.89 -4.02 9.17
N LYS A 25 11.45 -5.27 8.97
CA LYS A 25 12.30 -6.39 8.51
C LYS A 25 12.55 -6.41 7.00
N GLN A 26 12.10 -5.38 6.28
CA GLN A 26 12.41 -5.14 4.88
C GLN A 26 11.99 -6.26 3.89
N TYR A 27 10.84 -6.90 4.13
CA TYR A 27 10.29 -7.88 3.17
C TYR A 27 9.54 -7.23 2.00
N VAL A 28 9.27 -8.00 0.95
CA VAL A 28 8.27 -7.63 -0.07
C VAL A 28 6.94 -7.40 0.63
N TYR A 29 6.36 -6.22 0.42
CA TYR A 29 5.23 -5.78 1.21
C TYR A 29 4.11 -5.23 0.34
N GLN A 30 2.89 -5.42 0.82
CA GLN A 30 1.69 -4.98 0.15
C GLN A 30 0.94 -3.94 0.97
N THR A 31 0.51 -2.86 0.33
CA THR A 31 -0.32 -1.83 0.94
C THR A 31 -1.46 -1.42 0.00
N TYR A 32 -2.36 -0.60 0.49
CA TYR A 32 -3.57 -0.19 -0.21
C TYR A 32 -3.71 1.32 -0.21
N LEU A 33 -4.24 1.86 -1.30
CA LEU A 33 -4.52 3.28 -1.46
C LEU A 33 -5.95 3.46 -1.95
N SER A 34 -6.62 4.51 -1.47
CA SER A 34 -7.87 4.96 -2.06
C SER A 34 -7.65 5.45 -3.48
N LEU A 35 -8.71 5.54 -4.28
CA LEU A 35 -8.63 6.15 -5.62
C LEU A 35 -8.04 7.57 -5.56
N GLN A 36 -8.48 8.37 -4.57
CA GLN A 36 -8.05 9.75 -4.40
C GLN A 36 -6.56 9.84 -4.02
N GLU A 37 -6.09 9.00 -3.11
CA GLU A 37 -4.69 8.98 -2.71
C GLU A 37 -3.79 8.60 -3.86
N HIS A 38 -4.16 7.53 -4.60
CA HIS A 38 -3.42 7.06 -5.76
C HIS A 38 -3.36 8.13 -6.85
N ASP A 39 -4.49 8.73 -7.22
CA ASP A 39 -4.58 9.72 -8.29
C ASP A 39 -3.79 11.00 -7.94
N ARG A 40 -3.78 11.39 -6.65
CA ARG A 40 -2.96 12.51 -6.16
C ARG A 40 -1.46 12.25 -6.32
N ILE A 41 -0.99 11.03 -5.99
CA ILE A 41 0.45 10.72 -6.06
C ILE A 41 0.88 10.29 -7.47
N GLY A 42 -0.04 9.78 -8.30
CA GLY A 42 0.23 9.25 -9.63
C GLY A 42 1.19 8.06 -9.59
N LEU A 43 0.94 7.09 -8.70
CA LEU A 43 1.84 5.96 -8.48
C LEU A 43 1.73 4.94 -9.63
N VAL A 44 2.86 4.54 -10.18
CA VAL A 44 2.96 3.50 -11.20
C VAL A 44 4.08 2.51 -10.86
N PRO A 45 4.04 1.28 -11.40
CA PRO A 45 5.15 0.35 -11.28
C PRO A 45 6.49 0.99 -11.67
N GLY A 46 7.54 0.67 -10.91
CA GLY A 46 8.89 1.23 -11.10
C GLY A 46 9.17 2.53 -10.35
N ASN A 47 8.15 3.26 -9.86
CA ASN A 47 8.38 4.43 -9.03
C ASN A 47 9.16 4.07 -7.75
N ARG A 48 10.14 4.92 -7.42
CA ARG A 48 10.78 4.90 -6.10
C ARG A 48 9.80 5.36 -5.04
N LEU A 49 9.91 4.76 -3.86
CA LEU A 49 9.04 4.98 -2.72
C LEU A 49 9.85 5.44 -1.52
N VAL A 50 9.33 6.41 -0.79
CA VAL A 50 9.63 6.63 0.63
C VAL A 50 8.54 5.92 1.41
N VAL A 51 8.92 4.92 2.20
CA VAL A 51 7.99 4.12 2.99
C VAL A 51 7.94 4.72 4.39
N LYS A 52 6.74 5.05 4.85
CA LYS A 52 6.50 5.50 6.22
C LYS A 52 5.64 4.51 6.98
N PHE A 53 6.02 4.23 8.22
CA PHE A 53 5.11 3.63 9.18
C PHE A 53 4.58 4.75 10.08
N LYS A 54 3.28 5.05 9.95
CA LYS A 54 2.66 6.26 10.49
C LYS A 54 3.48 7.50 10.07
N ASP A 55 4.09 8.20 11.01
CA ASP A 55 4.86 9.41 10.75
C ASP A 55 6.36 9.18 10.59
N GLU A 56 6.86 7.98 10.89
CA GLU A 56 8.27 7.62 10.84
C GLU A 56 8.66 7.12 9.45
N VAL A 57 9.75 7.65 8.89
CA VAL A 57 10.35 7.11 7.66
C VAL A 57 11.12 5.84 8.03
N VAL A 58 10.67 4.71 7.49
CA VAL A 58 11.26 3.38 7.74
C VAL A 58 12.25 2.97 6.64
N GLY A 59 12.21 3.66 5.49
CA GLY A 59 13.25 3.60 4.45
C GLY A 59 12.69 3.75 3.05
N GLU A 60 13.41 3.22 2.07
CA GLU A 60 13.10 3.40 0.65
C GLU A 60 12.78 2.08 -0.05
N GLY A 61 11.91 2.16 -1.06
CA GLY A 61 11.51 1.00 -1.85
C GLY A 61 11.21 1.34 -3.29
N GLN A 62 10.66 0.36 -3.99
CA GLN A 62 10.21 0.48 -5.38
C GLN A 62 8.89 -0.24 -5.56
N ALA A 63 7.90 0.44 -6.15
CA ALA A 63 6.64 -0.17 -6.54
C ALA A 63 6.89 -1.24 -7.62
N ILE A 64 6.38 -2.44 -7.41
CA ILE A 64 6.47 -3.58 -8.33
C ILE A 64 5.15 -3.74 -9.08
N LEU A 65 4.04 -3.73 -8.35
CA LEU A 65 2.69 -3.90 -8.88
C LEU A 65 1.81 -2.79 -8.33
N VAL A 66 1.02 -2.19 -9.20
CA VAL A 66 -0.01 -1.20 -8.85
C VAL A 66 -1.25 -1.56 -9.65
N GLU A 67 -2.26 -2.12 -8.99
CA GLU A 67 -3.47 -2.59 -9.67
C GLU A 67 -4.75 -2.20 -8.94
N LYS A 68 -5.82 -1.96 -9.71
CA LYS A 68 -7.16 -1.77 -9.14
C LYS A 68 -7.74 -3.11 -8.70
N THR A 69 -8.36 -3.12 -7.54
CA THR A 69 -9.02 -4.29 -6.98
C THR A 69 -10.27 -3.88 -6.19
N ASN A 70 -10.97 -4.87 -5.64
CA ASN A 70 -12.10 -4.69 -4.73
C ASN A 70 -12.02 -5.73 -3.59
N LEU A 71 -12.92 -5.63 -2.61
CA LEU A 71 -12.87 -6.51 -1.42
C LEU A 71 -13.09 -7.99 -1.76
N GLU A 72 -13.87 -8.30 -2.79
CA GLU A 72 -14.16 -9.68 -3.22
C GLU A 72 -12.91 -10.36 -3.82
N ARG A 73 -12.02 -9.58 -4.42
CA ARG A 73 -10.79 -10.05 -5.08
C ARG A 73 -9.58 -10.13 -4.15
N LEU A 74 -9.68 -9.67 -2.90
CA LEU A 74 -8.60 -9.84 -1.93
C LEU A 74 -8.46 -11.32 -1.57
N SER A 75 -7.27 -11.88 -1.74
CA SER A 75 -6.94 -13.26 -1.40
C SER A 75 -6.31 -13.39 -0.02
N LEU A 76 -6.16 -14.63 0.46
CA LEU A 76 -5.38 -14.91 1.67
C LEU A 76 -3.91 -14.47 1.53
N TYR A 77 -3.33 -14.63 0.33
CA TYR A 77 -1.96 -14.19 0.05
C TYR A 77 -1.82 -12.68 0.19
N ASP A 78 -2.82 -11.92 -0.26
CA ASP A 78 -2.85 -10.46 -0.09
C ASP A 78 -2.82 -10.06 1.39
N ALA A 79 -3.56 -10.78 2.25
CA ALA A 79 -3.54 -10.58 3.70
C ALA A 79 -2.14 -10.85 4.28
N MET A 80 -1.54 -11.99 3.92
CA MET A 80 -0.21 -12.37 4.39
C MET A 80 0.87 -11.36 3.95
N SER A 81 0.88 -10.97 2.68
CA SER A 81 1.84 -10.01 2.12
C SER A 81 1.70 -8.61 2.71
N ALA A 82 0.47 -8.24 3.11
CA ALA A 82 0.20 -6.97 3.78
C ALA A 82 0.22 -7.07 5.31
N GLY A 83 0.73 -8.17 5.89
CA GLY A 83 0.92 -8.29 7.34
C GLY A 83 -0.36 -8.38 8.19
N PHE A 84 -1.46 -8.82 7.60
CA PHE A 84 -2.68 -9.14 8.35
C PHE A 84 -2.65 -10.59 8.83
N GLU A 85 -3.35 -10.83 9.95
CA GLU A 85 -3.56 -12.17 10.50
C GLU A 85 -4.37 -13.06 9.56
N ASN A 86 -5.42 -12.48 8.96
CA ASN A 86 -6.33 -13.16 8.06
C ASN A 86 -7.00 -12.16 7.10
N GLN A 87 -7.73 -12.70 6.13
CA GLN A 87 -8.42 -11.93 5.09
C GLN A 87 -9.53 -11.02 5.66
N ASP A 88 -10.16 -11.40 6.78
CA ASP A 88 -11.21 -10.60 7.40
C ASP A 88 -10.65 -9.35 8.09
N ALA A 89 -9.51 -9.49 8.79
CA ALA A 89 -8.79 -8.37 9.40
C ALA A 89 -8.34 -7.36 8.33
N GLN A 90 -7.85 -7.86 7.19
CA GLN A 90 -7.49 -7.05 6.04
C GLN A 90 -8.69 -6.29 5.47
N LYS A 91 -9.80 -6.98 5.17
CA LYS A 91 -11.03 -6.35 4.65
C LYS A 91 -11.57 -5.29 5.60
N LYS A 92 -11.58 -5.58 6.91
CA LYS A 92 -12.01 -4.64 7.95
C LYS A 92 -11.15 -3.38 7.94
N TYR A 93 -9.82 -3.54 7.87
CA TYR A 93 -8.91 -2.39 7.77
C TYR A 93 -9.17 -1.54 6.53
N VAL A 94 -9.27 -2.17 5.35
CA VAL A 94 -9.53 -1.48 4.08
C VAL A 94 -10.86 -0.70 4.14
N LEU A 95 -11.91 -1.31 4.68
CA LEU A 95 -13.21 -0.65 4.87
C LEU A 95 -13.13 0.58 5.79
N GLN A 96 -12.38 0.47 6.88
CA GLN A 96 -12.29 1.52 7.91
C GLN A 96 -11.32 2.65 7.56
N THR A 97 -10.45 2.46 6.57
CA THR A 97 -9.38 3.41 6.24
C THR A 97 -9.45 3.82 4.76
N VAL A 98 -9.05 2.92 3.87
CA VAL A 98 -8.92 3.12 2.43
C VAL A 98 -10.25 3.49 1.77
N LEU A 99 -11.34 2.86 2.21
CA LEU A 99 -12.69 3.06 1.67
C LEU A 99 -13.58 3.90 2.62
N ALA A 100 -12.99 4.49 3.65
CA ALA A 100 -13.73 5.30 4.62
C ALA A 100 -14.45 6.47 3.93
N GLY A 101 -15.72 6.69 4.28
CA GLY A 101 -16.53 7.78 3.71
C GLY A 101 -17.02 7.55 2.27
N GLY A 102 -16.73 6.40 1.65
CA GLY A 102 -17.25 6.04 0.33
C GLY A 102 -18.75 5.67 0.35
N LYS A 103 -19.48 5.95 -0.74
CA LYS A 103 -20.83 5.40 -0.96
C LYS A 103 -20.71 3.92 -1.35
N LYS A 104 -21.30 3.01 -0.56
CA LYS A 104 -21.24 1.55 -0.74
C LYS A 104 -19.80 1.01 -0.75
N PRO A 105 -19.05 1.18 0.35
CA PRO A 105 -17.63 0.80 0.43
C PRO A 105 -17.41 -0.69 0.14
N GLU A 106 -18.41 -1.53 0.37
CA GLU A 106 -18.34 -2.96 0.09
C GLU A 106 -18.17 -3.33 -1.40
N LYS A 107 -18.56 -2.43 -2.33
CA LYS A 107 -18.40 -2.62 -3.78
C LYS A 107 -17.38 -1.68 -4.42
N ALA A 108 -16.73 -0.83 -3.61
CA ALA A 108 -15.83 0.19 -4.11
C ALA A 108 -14.49 -0.41 -4.56
N GLU A 109 -13.94 0.16 -5.64
CA GLU A 109 -12.59 -0.13 -6.09
C GLU A 109 -11.56 0.67 -5.30
N PHE A 110 -10.38 0.08 -5.12
CA PHE A 110 -9.20 0.71 -4.53
C PHE A 110 -7.94 0.14 -5.18
N TRP A 111 -6.79 0.73 -4.86
CA TRP A 111 -5.51 0.31 -5.41
C TRP A 111 -4.76 -0.59 -4.45
N LYS A 112 -4.29 -1.73 -4.97
CA LYS A 112 -3.33 -2.62 -4.32
C LYS A 112 -1.94 -2.30 -4.84
N VAL A 113 -1.00 -2.12 -3.93
CA VAL A 113 0.40 -1.77 -4.23
C VAL A 113 1.32 -2.81 -3.62
N LEU A 114 2.06 -3.53 -4.47
CA LEU A 114 3.17 -4.38 -4.04
C LEU A 114 4.47 -3.62 -4.24
N PHE A 115 5.35 -3.65 -3.24
CA PHE A 115 6.67 -3.03 -3.34
C PHE A 115 7.76 -3.89 -2.69
N ARG A 116 9.00 -3.64 -3.09
CA ARG A 116 10.21 -4.18 -2.46
C ARG A 116 11.07 -3.05 -1.92
N TRP A 117 11.94 -3.38 -0.99
CA TRP A 117 12.98 -2.47 -0.48
C TRP A 117 14.11 -2.30 -1.49
N LEU A 118 14.79 -1.16 -1.40
CA LEU A 118 15.98 -0.81 -2.18
C LEU A 118 17.22 -0.80 -1.29
#